data_AF-A0A9D3Q7C5-F1
#
_entry.id   AF-A0A9D3Q7C5-F1
#
_cell.length_a   1.000
_cell.length_b   1.000
_cell.length_c   1.000
_cell.angle_alpha   90.00
_cell.angle_beta   90.00
_cell.angle_gamma   90.00
#
_symmetry.space_group_name_H-M   'P 1'
#
loop_
_entity.id
_entity.type
_entity.pdbx_description
1 polymer ?
#
loop_
_entity_poly.entity_id
_entity_poly.type
_entity_poly.pdbx_seq_one_letter_code
_entity_poly.pdbx_strand_id
1 'polypeptide(L)'
;MAPKNIEHQTIQIINCLFEKYSSESVRYRCMVEPDGVTDEDSFDPVLIADKLRELADNYDDTVIQPLIKNVQQAAADQVVAAFSRSVDSLCQSWVVERAEVAPEKQILKASIMLGLYVKKHCPDLTGIVQGAMGDFLNTRLASWVAQQGGWDEVASR
;
A
#
# COMPACT_ATOMS: atom_id res chain seq x y z
N MET A 1 0.47 -39.30 0.87
CA MET A 1 0.04 -37.93 0.54
C MET A 1 0.97 -36.96 1.25
N ALA A 2 1.59 -36.02 0.52
CA ALA A 2 2.37 -34.94 1.14
C ALA A 2 1.43 -34.02 1.94
N PRO A 3 1.88 -33.41 3.05
CA PRO A 3 1.05 -32.49 3.81
C PRO A 3 0.62 -31.32 2.92
N LYS A 4 -0.69 -31.07 2.82
CA LYS A 4 -1.24 -29.95 2.07
C LYS A 4 -0.71 -28.65 2.69
N ASN A 5 -0.06 -27.81 1.89
CA ASN A 5 0.40 -26.50 2.35
C ASN A 5 -0.80 -25.54 2.36
N ILE A 6 -1.45 -25.43 3.52
CA ILE A 6 -2.67 -24.63 3.71
C ILE A 6 -2.42 -23.14 3.39
N GLU A 7 -1.23 -22.61 3.69
CA GLU A 7 -0.89 -21.22 3.36
C GLU A 7 -0.91 -20.99 1.85
N HIS A 8 -0.32 -21.91 1.09
CA HIS A 8 -0.30 -21.85 -0.36
C HIS A 8 -1.71 -21.97 -0.97
N GLN A 9 -2.51 -22.92 -0.48
CA GLN A 9 -3.90 -23.10 -0.90
C GLN A 9 -4.75 -21.86 -0.62
N THR A 10 -4.54 -21.23 0.54
CA THR A 10 -5.24 -19.99 0.93
C THR A 10 -4.95 -18.87 -0.06
N ILE A 11 -3.68 -18.68 -0.46
CA ILE A 11 -3.29 -17.67 -1.45
C ILE A 11 -3.94 -17.97 -2.81
N GLN A 12 -3.98 -19.23 -3.23
CA GLN A 12 -4.62 -19.62 -4.49
C GLN A 12 -6.13 -19.32 -4.50
N ILE A 13 -6.84 -19.63 -3.42
CA ILE A 13 -8.27 -19.32 -3.26
C ILE A 13 -8.50 -17.81 -3.29
N ILE A 14 -7.69 -17.04 -2.54
CA ILE A 14 -7.81 -15.58 -2.47
C ILE A 14 -7.56 -14.96 -3.86
N ASN A 15 -6.54 -15.38 -4.59
CA ASN A 15 -6.30 -14.90 -5.95
C ASN A 15 -7.52 -15.20 -6.86
N CYS A 16 -8.06 -16.43 -6.78
CA CYS A 16 -9.26 -16.80 -7.53
C CYS A 16 -10.46 -15.93 -7.14
N LEU A 17 -10.62 -15.57 -5.86
CA LEU A 17 -11.71 -14.74 -5.34
C LEU A 17 -11.69 -13.32 -5.91
N PHE A 18 -10.51 -12.69 -5.99
CA PHE A 18 -10.32 -11.29 -6.41
C PHE A 18 -10.21 -11.08 -7.93
N GLU A 19 -9.90 -12.11 -8.73
CA GLU A 19 -9.86 -11.97 -10.19
C GLU A 19 -11.29 -11.74 -10.76
N LYS A 20 -11.47 -10.63 -11.51
CA LYS A 20 -12.74 -10.31 -12.18
C LYS A 20 -13.06 -11.37 -13.23
N TYR A 21 -14.20 -12.03 -13.05
CA TYR A 21 -14.82 -13.02 -13.93
C TYR A 21 -14.46 -12.87 -15.42
N SER A 22 -13.51 -13.69 -15.85
CA SER A 22 -13.48 -14.27 -17.18
C SER A 22 -13.26 -15.77 -16.93
N SER A 23 -14.36 -16.51 -16.90
CA SER A 23 -14.42 -17.94 -16.58
C SER A 23 -13.50 -18.78 -17.48
N GLU A 24 -13.10 -18.27 -18.63
CA GLU A 24 -12.12 -18.91 -19.52
C GLU A 24 -10.67 -18.64 -19.10
N SER A 25 -10.29 -17.41 -18.75
CA SER A 25 -8.87 -17.10 -18.45
C SER A 25 -8.40 -17.62 -17.09
N VAL A 26 -9.30 -17.77 -16.11
CA VAL A 26 -8.98 -18.24 -14.74
C VAL A 26 -8.64 -19.74 -14.75
N ARG A 27 -9.39 -20.54 -15.52
CA ARG A 27 -9.11 -21.98 -15.67
C ARG A 27 -7.71 -22.24 -16.22
N TYR A 28 -7.24 -21.43 -17.18
CA TYR A 28 -5.90 -21.62 -17.75
C TYR A 28 -4.75 -21.17 -16.84
N ARG A 29 -4.97 -20.20 -15.96
CA ARG A 29 -3.90 -19.63 -15.12
C ARG A 29 -3.68 -20.41 -13.82
N CYS A 30 -4.72 -21.03 -13.28
CA CYS A 30 -4.63 -21.86 -12.07
C CYS A 30 -4.32 -23.34 -12.36
N MET A 31 -4.51 -23.82 -13.59
CA MET A 31 -4.29 -25.24 -13.96
C MET A 31 -2.90 -25.54 -14.55
N VAL A 32 -1.89 -24.69 -14.33
CA VAL A 32 -0.52 -25.03 -14.76
C VAL A 32 0.17 -25.88 -13.68
N GLU A 33 -0.23 -27.15 -13.58
CA GLU A 33 0.60 -28.22 -13.01
C GLU A 33 0.41 -29.54 -13.79
N PRO A 34 1.44 -30.40 -13.87
CA PRO A 34 1.67 -31.33 -14.96
C PRO A 34 0.87 -32.64 -14.84
N ASP A 35 0.38 -33.10 -15.99
CA ASP A 35 -0.06 -34.45 -16.38
C ASP A 35 -0.17 -35.48 -15.24
N GLY A 36 -1.21 -35.36 -14.41
CA GLY A 36 -1.48 -36.28 -13.30
C GLY A 36 -2.98 -36.56 -13.15
N VAL A 37 -3.33 -37.85 -13.18
CA VAL A 37 -4.67 -38.47 -13.08
C VAL A 37 -5.64 -37.69 -12.17
N THR A 38 -6.80 -37.32 -12.72
CA THR A 38 -7.91 -36.64 -12.03
C THR A 38 -8.53 -37.54 -10.97
N ASP A 39 -8.22 -37.27 -9.72
CA ASP A 39 -8.96 -37.75 -8.54
C ASP A 39 -10.07 -36.72 -8.24
N GLU A 40 -11.32 -37.16 -8.07
CA GLU A 40 -12.47 -36.29 -7.77
C GLU A 40 -12.35 -35.55 -6.40
N ASP A 41 -11.36 -35.93 -5.58
CA ASP A 41 -10.98 -35.29 -4.29
C ASP A 41 -9.84 -34.26 -4.42
N SER A 42 -9.52 -33.83 -5.64
CA SER A 42 -8.50 -32.82 -5.90
C SER A 42 -8.92 -31.43 -5.42
N PHE A 43 -7.98 -30.67 -4.88
CA PHE A 43 -8.19 -29.30 -4.43
C PHE A 43 -8.45 -28.38 -5.64
N ASP A 44 -9.66 -27.81 -5.72
CA ASP A 44 -10.04 -26.84 -6.74
C ASP A 44 -10.24 -25.44 -6.11
N PRO A 45 -9.27 -24.52 -6.24
CA PRO A 45 -9.37 -23.18 -5.65
C PRO A 45 -10.45 -22.31 -6.31
N VAL A 46 -10.84 -22.59 -7.57
CA VAL A 46 -11.87 -21.84 -8.28
C VAL A 46 -13.24 -22.22 -7.73
N LEU A 47 -13.53 -23.51 -7.61
CA LEU A 47 -14.78 -24.00 -7.03
C LEU A 47 -14.95 -23.53 -5.58
N ILE A 48 -13.88 -23.51 -4.80
CA ILE A 48 -13.92 -22.99 -3.42
C ILE A 48 -14.18 -21.48 -3.43
N ALA A 49 -13.51 -20.70 -4.29
CA ALA A 49 -13.73 -19.27 -4.39
C ALA A 49 -15.18 -18.93 -4.80
N ASP A 50 -15.78 -19.67 -5.74
CA ASP A 50 -17.18 -19.50 -6.15
C ASP A 50 -18.14 -19.69 -4.96
N LYS A 51 -17.95 -20.77 -4.18
CA LYS A 51 -18.74 -21.00 -2.96
C LYS A 51 -18.55 -19.89 -1.92
N LEU A 52 -17.34 -19.33 -1.79
CA LEU A 52 -17.08 -18.20 -0.89
C LEU A 52 -17.77 -16.91 -1.37
N ARG A 53 -17.96 -16.72 -2.67
CA ARG A 53 -18.74 -15.59 -3.20
C ARG A 53 -20.23 -15.74 -2.90
N GLU A 54 -20.77 -16.94 -3.06
CA GLU A 54 -22.17 -17.23 -2.68
C GLU A 54 -22.43 -16.95 -1.18
N LEU A 55 -21.44 -17.18 -0.30
CA LEU A 55 -21.53 -16.79 1.11
C LEU A 55 -21.59 -15.27 1.31
N ALA A 56 -20.98 -14.49 0.42
CA ALA A 56 -20.91 -13.03 0.49
C ALA A 56 -22.09 -12.32 -0.21
N ASP A 57 -22.82 -13.01 -1.09
CA ASP A 57 -23.86 -12.43 -1.98
C ASP A 57 -25.11 -11.87 -1.25
N ASN A 58 -25.19 -11.97 0.08
CA ASN A 58 -26.34 -11.53 0.88
C ASN A 58 -26.06 -10.30 1.76
N TYR A 59 -25.04 -9.51 1.45
CA TYR A 59 -24.67 -8.36 2.28
C TYR A 59 -25.31 -7.04 1.79
N ASP A 60 -25.72 -6.20 2.73
CA ASP A 60 -26.23 -4.84 2.46
C ASP A 60 -25.07 -3.84 2.29
N ASP A 61 -24.94 -3.25 1.09
CA ASP A 61 -23.96 -2.19 0.76
C ASP A 61 -23.88 -1.08 1.80
N THR A 62 -24.99 -0.74 2.44
CA THR A 62 -25.06 0.31 3.46
C THR A 62 -24.30 -0.05 4.74
N VAL A 63 -24.07 -1.35 5.01
CA VAL A 63 -23.31 -1.86 6.16
C VAL A 63 -21.81 -1.89 5.90
N ILE A 64 -21.38 -2.27 4.69
CA ILE A 64 -19.94 -2.38 4.35
C ILE A 64 -19.35 -1.02 3.96
N GLN A 65 -20.10 -0.13 3.31
CA GLN A 65 -19.58 1.15 2.84
C GLN A 65 -18.91 1.99 3.97
N PRO A 66 -19.45 2.08 5.20
CA PRO A 66 -18.74 2.72 6.31
C PRO A 66 -17.46 1.98 6.74
N LEU A 67 -17.44 0.65 6.69
CA LEU A 67 -16.27 -0.15 7.05
C LEU A 67 -15.14 0.00 6.03
N ILE A 68 -15.46 0.19 4.74
CA ILE A 68 -14.46 0.50 3.71
C ILE A 68 -13.71 1.79 4.03
N LYS A 69 -14.38 2.81 4.59
CA LYS A 69 -13.69 4.04 5.02
C LYS A 69 -12.65 3.77 6.10
N ASN A 70 -12.95 2.87 7.04
CA ASN A 70 -11.97 2.48 8.07
C ASN A 70 -10.77 1.77 7.47
N VAL A 71 -10.98 0.88 6.49
CA VAL A 71 -9.91 0.18 5.77
C VAL A 71 -9.05 1.18 4.96
N GLN A 72 -9.69 2.11 4.25
CA GLN A 72 -9.00 3.16 3.51
C GLN A 72 -8.18 4.07 4.43
N GLN A 73 -8.74 4.47 5.57
CA GLN A 73 -8.03 5.29 6.55
C GLN A 73 -6.82 4.54 7.13
N ALA A 74 -6.99 3.28 7.52
CA ALA A 74 -5.88 2.47 8.03
C ALA A 74 -4.74 2.31 7.01
N ALA A 75 -5.08 2.11 5.72
CA ALA A 75 -4.09 2.07 4.65
C ALA A 75 -3.37 3.43 4.49
N ALA A 76 -4.11 4.54 4.52
CA ALA A 76 -3.53 5.88 4.45
C ALA A 76 -2.60 6.17 5.64
N ASP A 77 -3.02 5.85 6.86
CA ASP A 77 -2.22 6.02 8.08
C ASP A 77 -0.92 5.21 8.03
N GLN A 78 -0.99 3.98 7.50
CA GLN A 78 0.19 3.14 7.32
C GLN A 78 1.19 3.75 6.33
N VAL A 79 0.70 4.32 5.23
CA VAL A 79 1.53 5.04 4.25
C VAL A 79 2.17 6.27 4.90
N VAL A 80 1.41 7.10 5.61
CA VAL A 80 1.93 8.28 6.32
C VAL A 80 3.02 7.87 7.30
N ALA A 81 2.78 6.83 8.10
CA ALA A 81 3.74 6.32 9.07
C ALA A 81 5.00 5.76 8.41
N ALA A 82 4.87 5.08 7.26
CA ALA A 82 6.02 4.59 6.49
C ALA A 82 6.83 5.76 5.91
N PHE A 83 6.16 6.75 5.31
CA PHE A 83 6.80 7.94 4.76
C PHE A 83 7.56 8.73 5.83
N SER A 84 6.93 9.00 6.99
CA SER A 84 7.58 9.67 8.13
C SER A 84 8.85 8.93 8.55
N ARG A 85 8.78 7.61 8.75
CA ARG A 85 9.94 6.80 9.16
C ARG A 85 11.07 6.87 8.15
N SER A 86 10.75 6.86 6.85
CA SER A 86 11.76 7.00 5.79
C SER A 86 12.41 8.38 5.79
N VAL A 87 11.64 9.46 5.99
CA VAL A 87 12.17 10.82 6.13
C VAL A 87 13.07 10.94 7.36
N ASP A 88 12.64 10.42 8.51
CA ASP A 88 13.43 10.43 9.74
C ASP A 88 14.74 9.67 9.57
N SER A 89 14.70 8.50 8.92
CA SER A 89 15.89 7.71 8.62
C SER A 89 16.86 8.43 7.67
N LEU A 90 16.34 9.13 6.66
CA LEU A 90 17.14 9.97 5.76
C LEU A 90 17.78 11.16 6.50
N CYS A 91 17.02 11.81 7.39
CA CYS A 91 17.57 12.88 8.22
C CYS A 91 18.69 12.35 9.12
N GLN A 92 18.49 11.23 9.80
CA GLN A 92 19.50 10.62 10.67
C GLN A 92 20.78 10.22 9.91
N SER A 93 20.67 9.71 8.68
CA SER A 93 21.84 9.38 7.88
C SER A 93 22.64 10.63 7.46
N TRP A 94 21.97 11.77 7.24
CA TRP A 94 22.61 13.04 6.90
C TRP A 94 23.18 13.79 8.10
N VAL A 95 22.62 13.62 9.30
CA VAL A 95 23.15 14.24 10.54
C VAL A 95 24.56 13.74 10.85
N VAL A 96 24.90 12.51 10.47
CA VAL A 96 26.28 11.98 10.55
C VAL A 96 27.24 12.77 9.64
N GLU A 97 26.74 13.38 8.56
CA GLU A 97 27.55 14.11 7.56
C GLU A 97 27.52 15.64 7.71
N ARG A 98 26.50 16.26 8.34
CA ARG A 98 26.33 17.73 8.35
C ARG A 98 25.66 18.28 9.62
N ALA A 99 26.46 18.74 10.58
CA ALA A 99 26.00 19.32 11.85
C ALA A 99 25.46 20.77 11.77
N GLU A 100 25.55 21.44 10.62
CA GLU A 100 25.32 22.89 10.51
C GLU A 100 23.94 23.30 9.94
N VAL A 101 23.09 22.35 9.52
CA VAL A 101 21.80 22.67 8.88
C VAL A 101 20.66 22.61 9.90
N ALA A 102 19.80 23.63 9.89
CA ALA A 102 18.59 23.66 10.73
C ALA A 102 17.72 22.39 10.52
N PRO A 103 17.22 21.76 11.60
CA PRO A 103 16.46 20.50 11.52
C PRO A 103 15.29 20.54 10.54
N GLU A 104 14.53 21.63 10.51
CA GLU A 104 13.36 21.80 9.65
C GLU A 104 13.73 21.85 8.17
N LYS A 105 14.88 22.46 7.83
CA LYS A 105 15.40 22.46 6.46
C LYS A 105 15.85 21.05 6.03
N GLN A 106 16.41 20.27 6.95
CA GLN A 106 16.77 18.88 6.66
C GLN A 106 15.53 18.02 6.41
N ILE A 107 14.51 18.14 7.26
CA ILE A 107 13.22 17.45 7.11
C ILE A 107 12.56 17.81 5.77
N LEU A 108 12.51 19.10 5.43
CA LEU A 108 11.96 19.56 4.16
C LEU A 108 12.73 18.94 2.98
N LYS A 109 14.06 19.00 2.99
CA LYS A 109 14.91 18.43 1.95
C LYS A 109 14.68 16.92 1.79
N ALA A 110 14.65 16.18 2.89
CA ALA A 110 14.45 14.72 2.89
C ALA A 110 13.07 14.37 2.32
N SER A 111 12.03 15.10 2.74
CA SER A 111 10.66 14.91 2.25
C SER A 111 10.54 15.14 0.76
N ILE A 112 11.11 16.24 0.25
CA ILE A 112 11.09 16.58 -1.18
C ILE A 112 11.88 15.53 -1.99
N MET A 113 13.06 15.13 -1.51
CA MET A 113 13.89 14.15 -2.20
C MET A 113 13.19 12.79 -2.32
N LEU A 114 12.61 12.30 -1.22
CA LEU A 114 11.86 11.04 -1.21
C LEU A 114 10.62 11.12 -2.10
N GLY A 115 9.83 12.19 -1.99
CA GLY A 115 8.63 12.37 -2.83
C GLY A 115 8.94 12.43 -4.33
N LEU A 116 9.99 13.17 -4.72
CA LEU A 116 10.44 13.23 -6.11
C LEU A 116 11.00 11.90 -6.62
N TYR A 117 11.71 11.16 -5.77
CA TYR A 117 12.22 9.83 -6.11
C TYR A 117 11.07 8.84 -6.37
N VAL A 118 10.06 8.81 -5.49
CA VAL A 118 8.85 8.00 -5.69
C VAL A 118 8.16 8.37 -6.99
N LYS A 119 7.93 9.66 -7.25
CA LYS A 119 7.30 10.11 -8.51
C LYS A 119 8.03 9.60 -9.75
N LYS A 120 9.36 9.54 -9.71
CA LYS A 120 10.18 9.11 -10.85
C LYS A 120 10.24 7.59 -11.02
N HIS A 121 10.28 6.84 -9.93
CA HIS A 121 10.58 5.40 -9.95
C HIS A 121 9.38 4.50 -9.67
N CYS A 122 8.35 5.03 -9.00
CA CYS A 122 7.14 4.32 -8.60
C CYS A 122 5.90 5.18 -8.90
N PRO A 123 5.59 5.47 -10.19
CA PRO A 123 4.52 6.40 -10.55
C PRO A 123 3.15 5.99 -9.98
N ASP A 124 2.89 4.68 -9.87
CA ASP A 124 1.66 4.11 -9.31
C ASP A 124 1.42 4.50 -7.84
N LEU A 125 2.49 4.82 -7.10
CA LEU A 125 2.42 5.24 -5.71
C LEU A 125 2.33 6.76 -5.54
N THR A 126 2.43 7.54 -6.62
CA THR A 126 2.53 9.01 -6.55
C THR A 126 1.34 9.63 -5.85
N GLY A 127 0.11 9.23 -6.19
CA GLY A 127 -1.09 9.82 -5.58
C GLY A 127 -1.16 9.57 -4.07
N ILE A 128 -0.79 8.37 -3.65
CA ILE A 128 -0.77 7.94 -2.25
C ILE A 128 0.32 8.70 -1.47
N VAL A 129 1.52 8.79 -2.03
CA VAL A 129 2.65 9.49 -1.39
C VAL A 129 2.48 11.01 -1.38
N GLN A 130 1.83 11.59 -2.39
CA GLN A 130 1.53 13.03 -2.41
C GLN A 130 0.64 13.44 -1.22
N GLY A 131 -0.40 12.65 -0.92
CA GLY A 131 -1.24 12.87 0.26
C GLY A 131 -0.44 12.76 1.55
N ALA A 132 0.29 11.66 1.72
CA ALA A 132 1.10 11.42 2.91
C ALA A 132 2.18 12.49 3.15
N MET A 133 2.80 12.97 2.07
CA MET A 133 3.79 14.05 2.13
C MET A 133 3.15 15.36 2.56
N GLY A 134 1.96 15.70 2.05
CA GLY A 134 1.20 16.88 2.48
C GLY A 134 0.89 16.84 3.99
N ASP A 135 0.33 15.73 4.46
CA ASP A 135 -0.03 15.54 5.88
C ASP A 135 1.20 15.60 6.79
N PHE A 136 2.29 14.97 6.37
CA PHE A 136 3.56 14.98 7.10
C PHE A 136 4.13 16.41 7.21
N LEU A 137 4.20 17.16 6.10
CA LEU A 137 4.71 18.53 6.09
C LEU A 137 3.83 19.46 6.92
N ASN A 138 2.51 19.33 6.83
CA ASN A 138 1.59 20.13 7.65
C ASN A 138 1.75 19.81 9.14
N THR A 139 1.98 18.55 9.49
CA THR A 139 2.18 18.13 10.89
C THR A 139 3.52 18.59 11.45
N ARG A 140 4.59 18.49 10.66
CA ARG A 140 5.97 18.73 11.14
C ARG A 140 6.45 20.16 10.92
N LEU A 141 6.02 20.81 9.85
CA LEU A 141 6.62 22.08 9.39
C LEU A 141 5.65 23.26 9.38
N ALA A 142 4.33 23.09 9.52
CA ALA A 142 3.39 24.21 9.40
C ALA A 142 3.72 25.38 10.35
N SER A 143 4.05 25.07 11.61
CA SER A 143 4.46 26.10 12.59
C SER A 143 5.74 26.82 12.18
N TRP A 144 6.76 26.06 11.74
CA TRP A 144 8.03 26.63 11.27
C TRP A 144 7.85 27.49 10.02
N VAL A 145 7.07 27.03 9.04
CA VAL A 145 6.74 27.78 7.82
C VAL A 145 6.04 29.09 8.16
N ALA A 146 5.08 29.06 9.10
CA ALA A 146 4.40 30.27 9.57
C ALA A 146 5.38 31.26 10.22
N GLN A 147 6.34 30.78 11.02
CA GLN A 147 7.40 31.60 11.62
C GLN A 147 8.36 32.20 10.59
N GLN A 148 8.59 31.52 9.46
CA GLN A 148 9.37 32.07 8.36
C GLN A 148 8.62 33.14 7.56
N GLY A 149 7.30 33.29 7.73
CA GLY A 149 6.47 34.21 6.95
C GLY A 149 5.70 33.55 5.80
N GLY A 150 5.67 32.21 5.75
CA GLY A 150 4.98 31.43 4.71
C GLY A 150 5.94 30.71 3.77
N TRP A 151 5.37 29.97 2.80
CA TRP A 151 6.16 29.18 1.85
C TRP A 151 6.97 30.05 0.87
N ASP A 152 6.51 31.26 0.54
CA ASP A 152 7.24 32.19 -0.32
C ASP A 152 8.59 32.58 0.29
N GLU A 153 8.62 32.83 1.61
CA GLU A 153 9.84 33.14 2.37
C GLU A 153 10.75 31.93 2.58
N VAL A 154 10.17 30.72 2.68
CA VAL A 154 10.94 29.48 2.73
C VAL A 154 11.62 29.21 1.38
N ALA A 155 10.97 29.54 0.27
CA ALA A 155 11.49 29.32 -1.08
C ALA A 155 12.51 30.37 -1.53
N SER A 156 12.47 31.58 -0.97
CA SER A 156 13.37 32.69 -1.33
C SER A 156 14.73 32.65 -0.63
N ARG A 157 14.93 31.76 0.35
CA ARG A 157 16.13 31.62 1.19
C ARG A 157 16.96 30.39 0.90
#